data_AF-A0A7W0UFW9-F1
#
_entry.id   AF-A0A7W0UFW9-F1
#
_cell.length_a   1.000
_cell.length_b   1.000
_cell.length_c   1.000
_cell.angle_alpha   90.00
_cell.angle_beta   90.00
_cell.angle_gamma   90.00
#
_symmetry.space_group_name_H-M   'P 1'
#
loop_
_entity.id
_entity.type
_entity.pdbx_description
1 polymer ?
#
loop_
_entity_poly.entity_id
_entity_poly.type
_entity_poly.pdbx_seq_one_letter_code
_entity_poly.pdbx_strand_id
1 'polypeptide(L)'
;MDDDAIRFLVTRLGRAHPSGGTVIERAAILAEGADFEAVMAWIVAHGGEPEVTVPKAARSGLHGSRHHDSGGSEPRTPSRFVLPAGALR
;
A
#
# COMPACT_ATOMS: atom_id res chain seq x y z
N MET A 1 -4.47 7.25 18.97
CA MET A 1 -3.43 8.09 18.33
C MET A 1 -4.14 9.20 17.57
N ASP A 2 -3.67 10.44 17.69
CA ASP A 2 -4.26 11.58 16.98
C ASP A 2 -3.76 11.64 15.53
N ASP A 3 -4.52 12.32 14.64
CA ASP A 3 -4.24 12.37 13.21
C ASP A 3 -2.86 12.95 12.86
N ASP A 4 -2.36 13.93 13.62
CA ASP A 4 -1.02 14.49 13.40
C ASP A 4 0.08 13.47 13.73
N ALA A 5 -0.11 12.68 14.78
CA ALA A 5 0.83 11.64 15.16
C ALA A 5 0.83 10.51 14.11
N ILE A 6 -0.35 10.13 13.59
CA ILE A 6 -0.47 9.17 12.49
C ILE A 6 0.20 9.72 11.22
N ARG A 7 -0.03 11.00 10.88
CA ARG A 7 0.60 11.64 9.70
C ARG A 7 2.11 11.67 9.81
N PHE A 8 2.65 11.97 10.99
CA PHE A 8 4.09 11.94 11.24
C PHE A 8 4.65 10.51 11.07
N LEU A 9 3.98 9.51 11.66
CA LEU A 9 4.34 8.11 11.54
C LEU A 9 4.35 7.66 10.07
N VAL A 10 3.26 7.93 9.36
CA VAL A 10 3.10 7.59 7.95
C VAL A 10 4.14 8.27 7.08
N THR A 11 4.47 9.53 7.34
CA THR A 11 5.53 10.27 6.63
C THR A 11 6.90 9.64 6.85
N ARG A 12 7.19 9.16 8.07
CA ARG A 12 8.46 8.49 8.40
C ARG A 12 8.59 7.12 7.72
N LEU A 13 7.50 6.35 7.64
CA LEU A 13 7.50 5.02 7.01
C LEU A 13 7.39 5.07 5.49
N GLY A 14 6.75 6.13 4.98
CA GLY A 14 6.43 6.31 3.58
C GLY A 14 7.66 6.50 2.70
N ARG A 15 7.56 6.00 1.46
CA ARG A 15 8.54 6.23 0.41
C ARG A 15 7.88 6.92 -0.78
N ALA A 16 8.62 7.76 -1.50
CA ALA A 16 8.10 8.40 -2.71
C ALA A 16 7.71 7.33 -3.74
N HIS A 17 6.51 7.48 -4.32
CA HIS A 17 6.01 6.61 -5.38
C HIS A 17 6.10 7.33 -6.74
N PRO A 18 6.44 6.65 -7.85
CA PRO A 18 6.55 7.28 -9.17
C PRO A 18 5.28 7.98 -9.70
N SER A 19 4.10 7.70 -9.12
CA SER A 19 2.86 8.42 -9.43
C SER A 19 2.76 9.81 -8.77
N GLY A 20 3.76 10.21 -7.98
CA GLY A 20 3.74 11.43 -7.17
C GLY A 20 3.12 11.28 -5.78
N GLY A 21 2.64 10.07 -5.45
CA GLY A 21 2.12 9.72 -4.13
C GLY A 21 3.19 9.18 -3.16
N THR A 22 2.72 8.63 -2.04
CA THR A 22 3.58 7.99 -1.03
C THR A 22 3.16 6.54 -0.85
N VAL A 23 4.09 5.60 -1.00
CA VAL A 23 3.86 4.17 -0.76
C VAL A 23 4.27 3.80 0.66
N ILE A 24 3.47 2.99 1.34
CA ILE A 24 3.69 2.50 2.70
C ILE A 24 3.51 0.98 2.71
N GLU A 25 4.42 0.26 3.38
CA GLU A 25 4.31 -1.18 3.52
C GLU A 25 3.52 -1.55 4.78
N ARG A 26 2.55 -2.46 4.65
CA ARG A 26 1.72 -2.94 5.77
C ARG A 26 2.57 -3.57 6.88
N ALA A 27 3.65 -4.26 6.53
CA ALA A 27 4.58 -4.84 7.48
C ALA A 27 5.34 -3.78 8.32
N ALA A 28 5.63 -2.62 7.72
CA ALA A 28 6.27 -1.52 8.45
C ALA A 28 5.33 -0.94 9.50
N ILE A 29 4.03 -0.85 9.19
CA ILE A 29 3.01 -0.42 10.16
C ILE A 29 2.86 -1.46 11.28
N LEU A 30 2.81 -2.75 10.93
CA LEU A 30 2.73 -3.84 11.92
C LEU A 30 3.94 -3.85 12.87
N ALA A 31 5.13 -3.50 12.38
CA ALA A 31 6.34 -3.44 13.18
C ALA A 31 6.33 -2.31 14.23
N GLU A 32 5.54 -1.25 14.01
CA GLU A 32 5.36 -0.15 14.97
C GLU A 32 4.40 -0.52 16.12
N GLY A 33 3.57 -1.57 15.93
CA GLY A 33 2.84 -2.21 17.03
C GLY A 33 1.38 -1.75 17.19
N ALA A 34 1.03 -1.30 18.41
CA ALA A 34 -0.35 -1.26 18.90
C ALA A 34 -1.32 -0.35 18.10
N ASP A 35 -0.80 0.59 17.32
CA ASP A 35 -1.60 1.54 16.55
C ASP A 35 -1.93 1.06 15.12
N PHE A 36 -1.65 -0.20 14.78
CA PHE A 36 -1.84 -0.75 13.43
C PHE A 36 -3.22 -0.44 12.84
N GLU A 37 -4.30 -0.77 13.56
CA GLU A 37 -5.67 -0.57 13.07
C GLU A 37 -6.01 0.92 12.89
N ALA A 38 -5.54 1.78 13.80
CA ALA A 38 -5.75 3.22 13.71
C ALA A 38 -5.04 3.82 12.50
N VAL A 39 -3.79 3.40 12.23
CA VAL A 39 -3.03 3.83 11.06
C VAL A 39 -3.66 3.32 9.78
N MET A 40 -4.11 2.06 9.74
CA MET A 40 -4.79 1.50 8.57
C MET A 40 -6.10 2.23 8.27
N ALA A 41 -6.91 2.52 9.29
CA ALA A 41 -8.15 3.29 9.13
C ALA A 41 -7.87 4.70 8.62
N TRP A 42 -6.83 5.36 9.14
CA TRP A 42 -6.40 6.67 8.68
C TRP A 42 -5.96 6.64 7.22
N ILE A 43 -5.13 5.67 6.82
CA ILE A 43 -4.69 5.51 5.42
C ILE A 43 -5.88 5.41 4.49
N VAL A 44 -6.86 4.54 4.78
CA VAL A 44 -8.06 4.36 3.94
C VAL A 44 -8.91 5.64 3.92
N ALA A 45 -9.12 6.30 5.06
CA ALA A 45 -9.87 7.55 5.13
C ALA A 45 -9.24 8.70 4.32
N HIS A 46 -7.91 8.66 4.14
CA HIS A 46 -7.14 9.67 3.39
C HIS A 46 -6.89 9.27 1.92
N GLY A 47 -7.68 8.33 1.40
CA GLY A 47 -7.60 7.89 0.00
C GLY A 47 -6.44 6.95 -0.29
N GLY A 48 -5.86 6.34 0.73
CA GLY A 48 -4.85 5.32 0.60
C GLY A 48 -5.44 4.07 -0.03
N GLU A 49 -5.03 3.79 -1.25
CA GLU A 49 -5.49 2.62 -1.98
C GLU A 49 -4.50 1.47 -1.78
N PRO A 50 -4.99 0.23 -1.62
CA PRO A 50 -4.09 -0.90 -1.69
C PRO A 50 -3.42 -0.90 -3.06
N GLU A 51 -2.10 -1.05 -3.09
CA GLU A 51 -1.38 -1.35 -4.31
C GLU A 51 -1.72 -2.80 -4.66
N VAL A 52 -2.93 -3.00 -5.20
CA VAL A 52 -3.34 -4.28 -5.73
C VAL A 52 -2.32 -4.56 -6.81
N THR A 53 -1.57 -5.64 -6.63
CA THR A 53 -0.71 -6.17 -7.67
C THR A 53 -1.60 -6.69 -8.80
N VAL A 54 -2.31 -5.80 -9.50
CA VAL A 54 -2.53 -6.00 -10.91
C VAL A 54 -1.11 -6.04 -11.43
N PRO A 55 -0.61 -7.18 -11.95
CA PRO A 55 0.60 -7.14 -12.71
C PRO A 55 0.29 -6.15 -13.82
N LYS A 56 0.74 -4.90 -13.69
CA LYS A 56 0.80 -3.98 -14.82
C LYS A 56 1.71 -4.75 -15.74
N ALA A 57 1.11 -5.45 -16.71
CA ALA A 57 1.83 -6.36 -17.59
C ALA A 57 3.07 -5.59 -18.01
N ALA A 58 4.22 -6.01 -17.48
CA ALA A 58 5.48 -5.46 -17.92
C ALA A 58 5.45 -5.75 -19.41
N ARG A 59 5.41 -4.69 -20.23
CA ARG A 59 5.36 -4.87 -21.67
C ARG A 59 6.59 -5.69 -22.02
N SER A 60 6.33 -6.95 -22.37
CA SER A 60 7.25 -7.87 -23.00
C SER A 60 8.63 -8.01 -22.34
N GLY A 61 8.74 -8.91 -21.37
CA GLY A 61 9.95 -9.71 -21.20
C GLY A 61 9.69 -11.09 -21.79
N LEU A 62 10.52 -11.55 -22.74
CA LEU A 62 10.45 -12.91 -23.29
C LEU A 62 10.76 -13.93 -22.18
N HIS A 63 9.76 -14.41 -21.44
CA HIS A 63 9.72 -15.77 -20.91
C HIS A 63 8.27 -16.19 -20.68
N GLY A 64 7.90 -17.27 -21.37
CA GLY A 64 6.53 -17.65 -21.67
C GLY A 64 5.74 -18.19 -20.49
N SER A 65 4.46 -17.82 -20.51
CA SER A 65 3.30 -18.70 -20.37
C SER A 65 3.50 -19.97 -19.52
N ARG A 66 3.07 -19.91 -18.25
CA ARG A 66 2.50 -21.08 -17.62
C ARG A 66 1.37 -20.72 -16.64
N HIS A 67 0.18 -21.12 -17.06
CA HIS A 67 -1.05 -21.39 -16.32
C HIS A 67 -1.84 -20.22 -15.73
N HIS A 68 -2.84 -19.82 -16.52
CA HIS A 68 -4.20 -19.72 -16.03
C HIS A 68 -4.53 -21.00 -15.26
N ASP A 69 -4.63 -20.92 -13.94
CA ASP A 69 -5.44 -21.86 -13.17
C ASP A 69 -6.30 -21.01 -12.24
N SER A 70 -7.61 -21.07 -12.49
CA SER A 70 -8.64 -20.33 -11.80
C SER A 70 -8.86 -20.95 -10.42
N GLY A 71 -7.94 -20.69 -9.49
CA GLY A 71 -8.19 -20.85 -8.06
C GLY A 71 -8.64 -19.52 -7.49
N GLY A 72 -9.89 -19.44 -7.02
CA GLY A 72 -10.47 -18.22 -6.43
C GLY A 72 -9.50 -17.56 -5.47
N SER A 73 -8.86 -16.48 -5.94
CA SER A 73 -7.96 -15.71 -5.10
C SER A 73 -8.83 -14.89 -4.19
N GLU A 74 -9.06 -15.36 -2.97
CA GLU A 74 -9.46 -14.47 -1.90
C GLU A 74 -8.55 -13.23 -1.98
N PRO A 75 -9.10 -12.01 -1.85
CA PRO A 75 -8.31 -10.80 -1.96
C PRO A 75 -7.20 -10.88 -0.90
N ARG A 76 -5.98 -11.22 -1.35
CA ARG A 76 -4.82 -11.32 -0.49
C ARG A 76 -4.66 -9.96 0.16
N THR A 77 -4.53 -9.94 1.50
CA THR A 77 -4.34 -8.68 2.22
C THR A 77 -3.18 -7.92 1.56
N PRO A 78 -3.43 -6.71 1.04
CA PRO A 78 -2.45 -5.99 0.27
C PRO A 78 -1.24 -5.67 1.15
N SER A 79 -0.05 -5.94 0.62
CA SER A 79 1.21 -5.71 1.33
C SER A 79 1.61 -4.24 1.32
N ARG A 80 1.06 -3.44 0.40
CA ARG A 80 1.42 -2.05 0.16
C ARG A 80 0.19 -1.19 -0.08
N PHE A 81 0.27 0.06 0.34
CA PHE A 81 -0.75 1.08 0.14
C PHE A 81 -0.11 2.33 -0.46
N VAL A 82 -0.79 2.96 -1.40
CA VAL A 82 -0.36 4.22 -2.02
C VAL A 82 -1.32 5.33 -1.62
N LEU A 83 -0.78 6.37 -0.98
CA LEU A 83 -1.49 7.61 -0.70
C LEU A 83 -1.35 8.59 -1.87
N PRO A 84 -2.40 9.37 -2.19
CA PRO A 84 -2.35 10.39 -3.22
C PRO A 84 -1.41 11.53 -2.81
N ALA A 85 -0.92 12.26 -3.81
CA ALA A 85 -0.13 13.47 -3.58
C ALA A 85 -0.94 14.47 -2.74
N GLY A 86 -0.33 14.99 -1.67
CA GLY A 86 -0.98 15.94 -0.75
C GLY A 86 -1.74 15.33 0.42
N ALA A 87 -1.86 13.99 0.51
CA ALA A 87 -2.44 13.34 1.69
C ALA A 87 -1.61 13.55 2.99
N LEU A 88 -0.31 13.85 2.85
CA LEU A 88 0.63 14.06 3.95
C LEU A 88 1.01 15.52 4.16
N ARG A 89 0.17 16.45 3.71
CA ARG A 89 0.44 17.89 3.80
C ARG A 89 0.06 18.49 5.15
#